data_AF-A0A6A6C079-F1
#
_entry.id   AF-A0A6A6C079-F1
#
_cell.length_a   1.000
_cell.length_b   1.000
_cell.length_c   1.000
_cell.angle_alpha   90.00
_cell.angle_beta   90.00
_cell.angle_gamma   90.00
#
_symmetry.space_group_name_H-M   'P 1'
#
loop_
_entity.id
_entity.type
_entity.pdbx_description
1 polymer ?
#
loop_
_entity_poly.entity_id
_entity_poly.type
_entity_poly.pdbx_seq_one_letter_code
_entity_poly.pdbx_strand_id
1 'polypeptide(L)'
;MPDLERPPTYSSIDPRQSKPTTSIETTTQEPQDRIFTLHRAQDHARSSGIHIKQNDNTLYYVGHYNGPTQSSDIILYAGYDSLGPWLAQLRFEQYSKDFKVYIGDLKTPAKDDWDVVRCAAGGGIFSDSAFRFECRCGSKKSRLYWTRTRDSKLGASRWSPRDFRLVDEESAAVVAAYVEKHLGEGAVKGSVRFLQEVEPKVEVMGLMVLLGLLDKTRRYMMSVARAFPNTNGY
;
A
#
# COMPACT_ATOMS: atom_id res chain seq x y z
N MET A 1 -24.26 -3.17 10.32
CA MET A 1 -23.05 -2.87 9.53
C MET A 1 -22.61 -4.18 8.90
N PRO A 2 -22.30 -4.24 7.60
CA PRO A 2 -21.79 -5.47 7.02
C PRO A 2 -20.38 -5.70 7.58
N ASP A 3 -20.17 -6.88 8.16
CA ASP A 3 -18.86 -7.34 8.59
C ASP A 3 -17.92 -7.37 7.40
N LEU A 4 -16.76 -6.72 7.54
CA LEU A 4 -15.61 -6.96 6.66
C LEU A 4 -15.03 -8.33 7.02
N GLU A 5 -15.80 -9.39 6.72
CA GLU A 5 -15.27 -10.74 6.62
C GLU A 5 -14.10 -10.74 5.63
N ARG A 6 -13.13 -11.63 5.85
CA ARG A 6 -12.07 -11.87 4.86
C ARG A 6 -12.73 -11.99 3.50
N PRO A 7 -12.19 -11.32 2.45
CA PRO A 7 -12.82 -11.38 1.14
C PRO A 7 -13.01 -12.86 0.78
N PRO A 8 -14.16 -13.22 0.18
CA PRO A 8 -14.35 -14.53 -0.45
C PRO A 8 -13.10 -14.92 -1.24
N THR A 9 -12.83 -16.21 -1.37
CA THR A 9 -11.76 -16.74 -2.23
C THR A 9 -12.10 -16.44 -3.69
N TYR A 10 -11.94 -15.18 -4.10
CA TYR A 10 -11.99 -14.77 -5.50
C TYR A 10 -10.78 -15.38 -6.20
N SER A 11 -10.93 -15.68 -7.49
CA SER A 11 -9.87 -16.31 -8.29
C SER A 11 -8.58 -15.51 -8.17
N SER A 12 -7.70 -15.99 -7.30
CA SER A 12 -6.32 -15.52 -7.16
C SER A 12 -5.41 -16.15 -8.21
N ILE A 13 -6.00 -17.08 -8.98
CA ILE A 13 -5.41 -17.78 -10.10
C ILE A 13 -5.37 -16.82 -11.28
N ASP A 14 -4.16 -16.59 -11.80
CA ASP A 14 -3.97 -15.97 -13.10
C ASP A 14 -4.74 -16.81 -14.14
N PRO A 15 -5.74 -16.24 -14.85
CA PRO A 15 -6.53 -16.97 -15.84
C PRO A 15 -5.70 -17.58 -16.99
N ARG A 16 -4.39 -17.29 -17.07
CA ARG A 16 -3.44 -17.87 -18.03
C ARG A 16 -2.65 -19.06 -17.51
N GLN A 17 -2.67 -19.34 -16.20
CA GLN A 17 -2.01 -20.51 -15.61
C GLN A 17 -2.98 -21.68 -15.46
N SER A 18 -3.21 -22.42 -16.53
CA SER A 18 -3.93 -23.71 -16.48
C SER A 18 -2.97 -24.86 -16.12
N LYS A 19 -2.59 -24.98 -14.84
CA LYS A 19 -2.16 -26.27 -14.27
C LYS A 19 -2.65 -26.40 -12.82
N PRO A 20 -3.48 -27.41 -12.51
CA PRO A 20 -3.88 -27.67 -11.13
C PRO A 20 -2.76 -28.45 -10.43
N THR A 21 -2.22 -27.90 -9.35
CA THR A 21 -1.50 -28.69 -8.34
C THR A 21 -2.25 -28.56 -7.04
N THR A 22 -3.04 -29.58 -6.74
CA THR A 22 -3.67 -29.80 -5.44
C THR A 22 -2.66 -30.46 -4.51
N SER A 23 -2.37 -29.82 -3.39
CA SER A 23 -1.91 -30.49 -2.18
C SER A 23 -2.30 -29.65 -0.97
N ILE A 24 -3.26 -30.17 -0.20
CA ILE A 24 -3.67 -29.68 1.11
C ILE A 24 -2.66 -30.27 2.10
N GLU A 25 -1.88 -29.43 2.78
CA GLU A 25 -1.20 -29.82 4.01
C GLU A 25 -1.66 -28.91 5.15
N THR A 26 -2.30 -29.55 6.11
CA THR A 26 -2.67 -29.00 7.41
C THR A 26 -1.42 -28.97 8.27
N THR A 27 -0.84 -27.79 8.49
CA THR A 27 0.27 -27.61 9.43
C THR A 27 -0.04 -26.47 10.41
N THR A 28 -0.01 -26.85 11.69
CA THR A 28 -0.02 -26.05 12.92
C THR A 28 0.59 -24.66 12.74
N GLN A 29 -0.22 -23.62 12.93
CA GLN A 29 0.19 -22.22 12.75
C GLN A 29 1.16 -21.76 13.86
N GLU A 30 2.45 -21.83 13.54
CA GLU A 30 3.43 -20.80 13.94
C GLU A 30 2.88 -19.41 13.55
N PRO A 31 3.28 -18.30 14.22
CA PRO A 31 2.79 -16.97 13.89
C PRO A 31 3.08 -16.71 12.41
N GLN A 32 2.04 -16.73 11.58
CA GLN A 32 2.23 -16.55 10.14
C GLN A 32 2.86 -15.19 9.92
N ASP A 33 4.06 -15.19 9.34
CA ASP A 33 4.72 -13.97 8.89
C ASP A 33 3.77 -13.23 7.93
N ARG A 34 3.14 -12.15 8.42
CA ARG A 34 2.22 -11.31 7.65
C ARG A 34 3.02 -10.39 6.73
N ILE A 35 3.63 -11.01 5.73
CA ILE A 35 4.46 -10.35 4.73
C ILE A 35 3.67 -10.27 3.43
N PHE A 36 3.47 -9.05 2.97
CA PHE A 36 2.91 -8.76 1.66
C PHE A 36 4.01 -8.32 0.71
N THR A 37 4.06 -8.89 -0.48
CA THR A 37 4.98 -8.46 -1.53
C THR A 37 4.23 -7.66 -2.59
N LEU A 38 4.81 -6.54 -3.00
CA LEU A 38 4.26 -5.70 -4.06
C LEU A 38 4.95 -6.05 -5.37
N HIS A 39 4.19 -6.46 -6.38
CA HIS A 39 4.68 -6.80 -7.71
C HIS A 39 4.05 -5.90 -8.76
N ARG A 40 4.79 -5.47 -9.78
CA ARG A 40 4.21 -4.90 -10.99
C ARG A 40 3.34 -5.97 -11.66
N ALA A 41 2.10 -5.63 -11.95
CA ALA A 41 1.24 -6.48 -12.77
C ALA A 41 1.86 -6.55 -14.18
N GLN A 42 2.20 -7.75 -14.65
CA GLN A 42 2.76 -7.96 -16.00
C GLN A 42 1.67 -8.18 -17.07
N ASP A 43 0.40 -8.05 -16.68
CA ASP A 43 -0.70 -8.42 -17.53
C ASP A 43 -1.23 -7.24 -18.33
N HIS A 44 -1.07 -7.39 -19.65
CA HIS A 44 -1.36 -6.45 -20.72
C HIS A 44 -0.29 -5.37 -20.90
N ALA A 45 0.16 -5.20 -22.14
CA ALA A 45 1.16 -4.24 -22.61
C ALA A 45 0.86 -2.76 -22.30
N ARG A 46 -0.17 -2.47 -21.49
CA ARG A 46 -0.65 -1.15 -21.08
C ARG A 46 -1.08 -1.03 -19.61
N SER A 47 -1.10 -2.11 -18.80
CA SER A 47 -1.50 -1.98 -17.39
C SER A 47 -0.30 -1.60 -16.52
N SER A 48 -0.43 -0.52 -15.75
CA SER A 48 0.58 -0.03 -14.81
C SER A 48 0.31 -0.51 -13.37
N GLY A 49 -0.50 -1.56 -13.22
CA GLY A 49 -1.02 -2.04 -11.96
C GLY A 49 0.03 -2.65 -11.03
N ILE A 50 -0.37 -2.89 -9.77
CA ILE A 50 0.44 -3.59 -8.77
C ILE A 50 -0.36 -4.76 -8.21
N HIS A 51 0.21 -5.95 -8.18
CA HIS A 51 -0.30 -7.08 -7.40
C HIS A 51 0.28 -7.01 -5.99
N ILE A 52 -0.58 -7.14 -4.99
CA ILE A 52 -0.19 -7.39 -3.61
C ILE A 52 -0.38 -8.88 -3.36
N LYS A 53 0.72 -9.57 -3.06
CA LYS A 53 0.74 -11.01 -2.85
C LYS A 53 1.07 -11.36 -1.41
N GLN A 54 0.56 -12.49 -0.95
CA GLN A 54 0.98 -13.16 0.28
C GLN A 54 1.20 -14.64 -0.05
N ASN A 55 2.37 -15.18 0.26
CA ASN A 55 2.74 -16.58 -0.07
C ASN A 55 2.47 -16.92 -1.55
N ASP A 56 2.92 -16.05 -2.47
CA ASP A 56 2.70 -16.10 -3.92
C ASP A 56 1.25 -15.97 -4.42
N ASN A 57 0.28 -15.99 -3.51
CA ASN A 57 -1.13 -15.79 -3.82
C ASN A 57 -1.44 -14.30 -4.01
N THR A 58 -1.99 -13.92 -5.16
CA THR A 58 -2.45 -12.54 -5.39
C THR A 58 -3.72 -12.28 -4.61
N LEU A 59 -3.63 -11.38 -3.62
CA LEU A 59 -4.76 -10.99 -2.78
C LEU A 59 -5.46 -9.74 -3.31
N TYR A 60 -4.67 -8.79 -3.81
CA TYR A 60 -5.19 -7.51 -4.26
C TYR A 60 -4.54 -7.06 -5.56
N TYR A 61 -5.35 -6.40 -6.39
CA TYR A 61 -4.90 -5.65 -7.55
C TYR A 61 -5.05 -4.15 -7.28
N VAL A 62 -3.99 -3.39 -7.57
CA VAL A 62 -3.96 -1.94 -7.44
C VAL A 62 -4.01 -1.34 -8.84
N GLY A 63 -5.13 -0.69 -9.16
CA GLY A 63 -5.29 0.09 -10.38
C GLY A 63 -4.82 1.54 -10.17
N HIS A 64 -4.05 2.07 -11.13
CA HIS A 64 -3.71 3.48 -11.19
C HIS A 64 -4.54 4.14 -12.28
N TYR A 65 -5.19 5.25 -11.93
CA TYR A 65 -6.08 5.96 -12.83
C TYR A 65 -5.63 7.41 -12.94
N ASN A 66 -5.33 7.84 -14.16
CA ASN A 66 -5.00 9.22 -14.50
C ASN A 66 -5.99 9.68 -15.56
N GLY A 67 -7.16 10.17 -15.14
CA GLY A 67 -8.20 10.60 -16.05
C GLY A 67 -9.00 11.78 -15.48
N PRO A 68 -9.38 12.78 -16.30
CA PRO A 68 -10.12 13.95 -15.84
C PRO A 68 -11.53 13.62 -15.33
N THR A 69 -12.07 12.48 -15.72
CA THR A 69 -13.41 11.99 -15.35
C THR A 69 -13.40 11.07 -14.12
N GLN A 70 -12.24 10.63 -13.65
CA GLN A 70 -12.16 9.63 -12.59
C GLN A 70 -11.81 10.30 -11.27
N SER A 71 -12.65 10.05 -10.27
CA SER A 71 -12.56 10.73 -8.99
C SER A 71 -11.46 10.16 -8.08
N SER A 72 -10.78 9.08 -8.44
CA SER A 72 -9.80 8.39 -7.59
C SER A 72 -8.53 8.11 -8.38
N ASP A 73 -7.38 8.39 -7.78
CA ASP A 73 -6.05 8.18 -8.39
C ASP A 73 -5.61 6.72 -8.28
N ILE A 74 -5.96 6.06 -7.17
CA ILE A 74 -5.61 4.67 -6.88
C ILE A 74 -6.86 3.96 -6.39
N ILE A 75 -7.13 2.76 -6.92
CA ILE A 75 -8.20 1.88 -6.45
C ILE A 75 -7.61 0.52 -6.12
N LEU A 76 -8.00 -0.02 -4.98
CA LEU A 76 -7.66 -1.36 -4.54
C LEU A 76 -8.83 -2.30 -4.79
N TYR A 77 -8.55 -3.37 -5.53
CA TYR A 77 -9.50 -4.41 -5.89
C TYR A 77 -9.16 -5.69 -5.13
N ALA A 78 -10.17 -6.44 -4.72
CA ALA A 78 -9.99 -7.80 -4.22
C ALA A 78 -9.70 -8.74 -5.40
N GLY A 79 -8.64 -9.55 -5.32
CA GLY A 79 -8.28 -10.54 -6.33
C GLY A 79 -7.23 -10.04 -7.34
N TYR A 80 -7.25 -10.64 -8.52
CA TYR A 80 -6.16 -10.54 -9.50
C TYR A 80 -6.19 -9.29 -10.38
N ASP A 81 -7.37 -8.73 -10.67
CA ASP A 81 -7.53 -7.66 -11.65
C ASP A 81 -8.55 -6.60 -11.21
N SER A 82 -8.86 -5.65 -12.11
CA SER A 82 -9.85 -4.59 -11.88
C SER A 82 -11.31 -5.04 -12.00
N LEU A 83 -11.58 -6.33 -12.27
CA LEU A 83 -12.94 -6.89 -12.28
C LEU A 83 -13.38 -7.31 -10.89
N GLY A 84 -12.43 -7.42 -9.95
CA GLY A 84 -12.70 -7.70 -8.55
C GLY A 84 -13.56 -6.63 -7.85
N PRO A 85 -14.12 -6.96 -6.66
CA PRO A 85 -14.77 -5.98 -5.80
C PRO A 85 -13.85 -4.82 -5.41
N TRP A 86 -14.41 -3.62 -5.30
CA TRP A 86 -13.69 -2.45 -4.77
C TRP A 86 -13.56 -2.60 -3.26
N LEU A 87 -12.34 -2.42 -2.75
CA LEU A 87 -12.06 -2.48 -1.32
C LEU A 87 -11.70 -1.11 -0.74
N ALA A 88 -10.97 -0.32 -1.52
CA ALA A 88 -10.52 0.97 -1.08
C ALA A 88 -10.17 1.88 -2.25
N GLN A 89 -10.16 3.18 -1.98
CA GLN A 89 -9.83 4.21 -2.93
C GLN A 89 -8.94 5.26 -2.30
N LEU A 90 -8.09 5.89 -3.11
CA LEU A 90 -7.26 7.01 -2.70
C LEU A 90 -7.35 8.13 -3.72
N ARG A 91 -7.39 9.36 -3.22
CA ARG A 91 -7.43 10.59 -4.00
C ARG A 91 -6.38 11.58 -3.51
N PHE A 92 -5.58 12.10 -4.43
CA PHE A 92 -4.67 13.20 -4.16
C PHE A 92 -5.40 14.53 -4.28
N GLU A 93 -5.08 15.46 -3.37
CA GLU A 93 -5.52 16.84 -3.49
C GLU A 93 -4.45 17.67 -4.21
N GLN A 94 -4.88 18.53 -5.13
CA GLN A 94 -3.97 19.40 -5.87
C GLN A 94 -3.24 20.33 -4.90
N TYR A 95 -1.94 20.50 -5.13
CA TYR A 95 -1.06 21.36 -4.32
C TYR A 95 -0.98 21.02 -2.82
N SER A 96 -1.44 19.82 -2.43
CA SER A 96 -1.44 19.37 -1.04
C SER A 96 -0.50 18.18 -0.82
N LYS A 97 0.19 18.20 0.32
CA LYS A 97 0.91 17.02 0.83
C LYS A 97 -0.04 16.00 1.47
N ASP A 98 -1.24 16.42 1.80
CA ASP A 98 -2.29 15.54 2.30
C ASP A 98 -2.93 14.77 1.15
N PHE A 99 -3.67 13.72 1.50
CA PHE A 99 -4.49 12.97 0.55
C PHE A 99 -5.63 12.28 1.30
N LYS A 100 -6.60 11.78 0.56
CA LYS A 100 -7.76 11.11 1.13
C LYS A 100 -7.75 9.63 0.81
N VAL A 101 -8.20 8.83 1.77
CA VAL A 101 -8.42 7.40 1.63
C VAL A 101 -9.85 7.09 2.01
N TYR A 102 -10.48 6.21 1.25
CA TYR A 102 -11.78 5.64 1.55
C TYR A 102 -11.64 4.12 1.59
N ILE A 103 -12.19 3.49 2.63
CA ILE A 103 -12.24 2.03 2.77
C ILE A 103 -13.70 1.61 2.67
N GLY A 104 -14.02 0.80 1.67
CA GLY A 104 -15.37 0.34 1.37
C GLY A 104 -15.59 0.07 -0.12
N ASP A 105 -16.81 -0.30 -0.45
CA ASP A 105 -17.25 -0.78 -1.77
C ASP A 105 -17.95 0.30 -2.62
N LEU A 106 -18.22 1.48 -2.06
CA LEU A 106 -18.87 2.57 -2.80
C LEU A 106 -17.96 3.09 -3.91
N LYS A 107 -18.46 3.13 -5.14
CA LYS A 107 -17.71 3.68 -6.28
C LYS A 107 -17.56 5.20 -6.23
N THR A 108 -18.53 5.87 -5.62
CA THR A 108 -18.57 7.32 -5.48
C THR A 108 -18.88 7.67 -4.03
N PRO A 109 -17.90 7.60 -3.12
CA PRO A 109 -18.10 7.94 -1.72
C PRO A 109 -18.46 9.42 -1.58
N ALA A 110 -19.37 9.72 -0.66
CA ALA A 110 -19.73 11.10 -0.31
C ALA A 110 -18.52 11.82 0.31
N LYS A 111 -18.58 13.15 0.39
CA LYS A 111 -17.46 13.97 0.89
C LYS A 111 -17.00 13.57 2.29
N ASP A 112 -17.94 13.17 3.15
CA ASP A 112 -17.71 12.84 4.55
C ASP A 112 -17.29 11.38 4.78
N ASP A 113 -17.32 10.54 3.74
CA ASP A 113 -16.88 9.14 3.81
C ASP A 113 -15.34 9.01 3.75
N TRP A 114 -14.66 10.07 3.31
CA TRP A 114 -13.21 10.05 3.11
C TRP A 114 -12.44 10.39 4.39
N ASP A 115 -11.52 9.50 4.77
CA ASP A 115 -10.53 9.75 5.81
C ASP A 115 -9.37 10.58 5.24
N VAL A 116 -8.97 11.63 5.95
CA VAL A 116 -7.86 12.50 5.55
C VAL A 116 -6.55 12.00 6.14
N VAL A 117 -5.58 11.72 5.27
CA VAL A 117 -4.20 11.43 5.63
C VAL A 117 -3.43 12.73 5.66
N ARG A 118 -2.99 13.14 6.85
CA ARG A 118 -2.29 14.40 7.06
C ARG A 118 -0.78 14.22 7.04
N CYS A 119 -0.11 14.95 6.16
CA CYS A 119 1.32 15.08 6.15
C CYS A 119 1.72 16.14 7.18
N ALA A 120 2.26 15.71 8.31
CA ALA A 120 2.99 16.63 9.18
C ALA A 120 4.45 16.63 8.77
N ALA A 121 4.98 17.81 8.47
CA ALA A 121 6.42 18.00 8.55
C ALA A 121 6.84 17.68 9.99
N GLY A 122 7.88 16.86 10.18
CA GLY A 122 8.49 16.83 11.49
C GLY A 122 8.96 18.26 11.84
N GLY A 123 9.04 18.58 13.13
CA GLY A 123 9.28 19.95 13.60
C GLY A 123 10.65 20.57 13.24
N GLY A 124 11.43 20.01 12.31
CA GLY A 124 12.72 20.54 11.87
C GLY A 124 13.04 20.30 10.40
N ILE A 125 14.02 21.07 9.88
CA ILE A 125 14.46 21.08 8.47
C ILE A 125 14.97 19.71 7.99
N PHE A 126 15.40 18.83 8.92
CA PHE A 126 15.92 17.49 8.63
C PHE A 126 15.01 16.35 9.07
N SER A 127 13.81 16.66 9.56
CA SER A 127 12.91 15.62 10.07
C SER A 127 12.05 15.06 8.94
N ASP A 128 11.99 13.73 8.87
CA ASP A 128 11.20 13.03 7.87
C ASP A 128 9.71 13.34 8.08
N SER A 129 8.99 13.55 6.98
CA SER A 129 7.54 13.76 7.02
C SER A 129 6.86 12.54 7.64
N ALA A 130 5.83 12.79 8.45
CA ALA A 130 4.95 11.76 9.00
C ALA A 130 3.55 11.90 8.39
N PHE A 131 3.03 10.81 7.85
CA PHE A 131 1.71 10.75 7.23
C PHE A 131 0.75 10.07 8.19
N ARG A 132 0.06 10.90 8.97
CA ARG A 132 -0.86 10.49 10.03
C ARG A 132 -2.24 10.17 9.47
N PHE A 133 -2.85 9.11 9.99
CA PHE A 133 -4.22 8.75 9.71
C PHE A 133 -4.85 8.11 10.95
N GLU A 134 -6.18 8.16 11.01
CA GLU A 134 -6.94 7.54 12.07
C GLU A 134 -7.80 6.44 11.47
N CYS A 135 -7.88 5.29 12.14
CA CYS A 135 -8.76 4.21 11.74
C CYS A 135 -9.66 3.85 12.93
N ARG A 136 -10.97 3.85 12.69
CA ARG A 136 -11.97 3.41 13.66
C ARG A 136 -12.39 1.99 13.33
N CYS A 137 -12.20 1.08 14.28
CA CYS A 137 -12.69 -0.28 14.22
C CYS A 137 -13.42 -0.63 15.51
N GLY A 138 -14.73 -0.85 15.41
CA GLY A 138 -15.61 -0.97 16.58
C GLY A 138 -15.51 0.26 17.49
N SER A 139 -15.22 0.03 18.77
CA SER A 139 -15.00 1.08 19.78
C SER A 139 -13.55 1.59 19.82
N LYS A 140 -12.60 0.91 19.16
CA LYS A 140 -11.19 1.27 19.19
C LYS A 140 -10.87 2.27 18.09
N LYS A 141 -10.14 3.31 18.46
CA LYS A 141 -9.60 4.31 17.54
C LYS A 141 -8.08 4.20 17.52
N SER A 142 -7.52 3.75 16.40
CA SER A 142 -6.07 3.67 16.20
C SER A 142 -5.58 4.92 15.48
N ARG A 143 -4.58 5.59 16.05
CA ARG A 143 -3.86 6.70 15.40
C ARG A 143 -2.52 6.17 14.95
N LEU A 144 -2.29 6.20 13.65
CA LEU A 144 -1.15 5.58 13.02
C LEU A 144 -0.47 6.57 12.11
N TYR A 145 0.83 6.38 11.88
CA TYR A 145 1.51 7.17 10.86
C TYR A 145 2.62 6.39 10.18
N TRP A 146 2.71 6.61 8.87
CA TRP A 146 3.88 6.20 8.11
C TRP A 146 4.93 7.29 8.17
N THR A 147 6.17 6.91 8.44
CA THR A 147 7.33 7.79 8.33
C THR A 147 8.49 7.04 7.71
N ARG A 148 9.46 7.76 7.16
CA ARG A 148 10.66 7.13 6.61
C ARG A 148 11.41 6.40 7.71
N THR A 149 12.06 5.31 7.36
CA THR A 149 12.93 4.58 8.28
C THR A 149 14.29 4.31 7.64
N ARG A 150 15.32 4.33 8.48
CA ARG A 150 16.69 3.92 8.14
C ARG A 150 17.16 2.80 9.08
N ASP A 151 16.22 2.21 9.81
CA ASP A 151 16.50 1.18 10.79
C ASP A 151 16.80 -0.16 10.08
N SER A 152 18.06 -0.57 10.12
CA SER A 152 18.52 -1.81 9.50
C SER A 152 17.88 -3.05 10.14
N LYS A 153 17.39 -2.98 11.40
CA LYS A 153 16.65 -4.08 12.03
C LYS A 153 15.32 -4.36 11.34
N LEU A 154 14.76 -3.35 10.66
CA LEU A 154 13.56 -3.48 9.86
C LEU A 154 13.86 -3.90 8.40
N GLY A 155 15.13 -4.12 8.06
CA GLY A 155 15.58 -4.40 6.70
C GLY A 155 15.78 -3.15 5.84
N ALA A 156 15.64 -1.95 6.41
CA ALA A 156 15.74 -0.71 5.66
C ALA A 156 17.20 -0.38 5.30
N SER A 157 17.38 0.16 4.11
CA SER A 157 18.64 0.74 3.65
C SER A 157 18.77 2.16 4.17
N ARG A 158 19.97 2.49 4.66
CA ARG A 158 20.32 3.83 5.16
C ARG A 158 20.10 4.93 4.11
N TRP A 159 20.15 4.58 2.83
CA TRP A 159 20.06 5.52 1.70
C TRP A 159 18.74 5.42 0.93
N SER A 160 17.91 4.40 1.18
CA SER A 160 16.63 4.27 0.47
C SER A 160 15.71 5.44 0.81
N PRO A 161 15.22 6.20 -0.19
CA PRO A 161 14.21 7.23 0.00
C PRO A 161 12.80 6.68 0.23
N ARG A 162 12.64 5.35 0.16
CA ARG A 162 11.33 4.70 0.04
C ARG A 162 11.13 3.58 1.05
N ASP A 163 11.99 3.48 2.05
CA ASP A 163 11.76 2.59 3.18
C ASP A 163 10.96 3.34 4.23
N PHE A 164 9.85 2.73 4.66
CA PHE A 164 8.91 3.33 5.58
C PHE A 164 8.62 2.40 6.75
N ARG A 165 8.25 2.97 7.90
CA ARG A 165 7.69 2.24 9.03
C ARG A 165 6.35 2.85 9.42
N LEU A 166 5.42 1.98 9.78
CA LEU A 166 4.13 2.32 10.34
C LEU A 166 4.26 2.27 11.86
N VAL A 167 3.90 3.36 12.52
CA VAL A 167 3.99 3.50 13.96
C VAL A 167 2.63 3.81 14.53
N ASP A 168 2.28 3.14 15.63
CA ASP A 168 1.14 3.49 16.47
C ASP A 168 1.53 4.69 17.34
N GLU A 169 0.76 5.78 17.23
CA GLU A 169 1.05 7.04 17.91
C GLU A 169 0.85 6.94 19.42
N GLU A 170 -0.04 6.07 19.90
CA GLU A 170 -0.31 5.92 21.33
C GLU A 170 0.77 5.12 22.04
N SER A 171 1.16 3.97 21.46
CA SER A 171 2.15 3.06 22.05
C SER A 171 3.60 3.34 21.59
N ALA A 172 3.79 4.21 20.60
CA ALA A 172 5.05 4.41 19.87
C ALA A 172 5.62 3.12 19.24
N ALA A 173 4.83 2.04 19.16
CA ALA A 173 5.28 0.77 18.66
C ALA A 173 5.30 0.74 17.13
N VAL A 174 6.31 0.08 16.54
CA VAL A 174 6.36 -0.16 15.10
C VAL A 174 5.40 -1.31 14.78
N VAL A 175 4.35 -1.00 14.03
CA VAL A 175 3.28 -1.93 13.65
C VAL A 175 3.62 -2.64 12.35
N ALA A 176 4.22 -1.94 11.40
CA ALA A 176 4.63 -2.51 10.12
C ALA A 176 5.87 -1.81 9.56
N ALA A 177 6.56 -2.47 8.63
CA ALA A 177 7.66 -1.88 7.88
C ALA A 177 7.52 -2.21 6.39
N TYR A 178 7.75 -1.22 5.54
CA TYR A 178 7.93 -1.40 4.12
C TYR A 178 9.40 -1.19 3.76
N VAL A 179 9.95 -2.15 3.01
CA VAL A 179 11.30 -2.08 2.47
C VAL A 179 11.21 -2.21 0.96
N GLU A 180 11.76 -1.22 0.26
CA GLU A 180 11.89 -1.29 -1.19
C GLU A 180 12.99 -2.29 -1.55
N LYS A 181 12.72 -3.11 -2.57
CA LYS A 181 13.74 -3.98 -3.15
C LYS A 181 14.24 -3.32 -4.44
N HIS A 182 15.40 -2.68 -4.35
CA HIS A 182 16.16 -2.25 -5.53
C HIS A 182 17.12 -3.38 -5.95
N LEU A 183 16.90 -4.00 -7.12
CA LEU A 183 17.89 -4.23 -8.21
C LEU A 183 17.43 -5.36 -9.16
N GLY A 184 17.41 -5.07 -10.47
CA GLY A 184 17.41 -6.02 -11.60
C GLY A 184 16.02 -6.54 -12.03
N GLU A 185 15.55 -6.13 -13.22
CA GLU A 185 14.50 -6.70 -14.12
C GLU A 185 13.23 -7.38 -13.55
N GLY A 186 13.05 -7.41 -12.24
CA GLY A 186 12.04 -8.20 -11.55
C GLY A 186 10.73 -7.44 -11.41
N ALA A 187 9.63 -8.20 -11.37
CA ALA A 187 8.32 -7.66 -11.08
C ALA A 187 8.21 -7.08 -9.65
N VAL A 188 9.07 -7.48 -8.70
CA VAL A 188 8.92 -7.11 -7.28
C VAL A 188 9.38 -5.67 -7.01
N LYS A 189 8.49 -4.84 -6.46
CA LYS A 189 8.77 -3.46 -6.04
C LYS A 189 9.26 -3.37 -4.59
N GLY A 190 8.80 -4.25 -3.71
CA GLY A 190 9.15 -4.23 -2.29
C GLY A 190 8.26 -5.16 -1.47
N SER A 191 8.42 -5.11 -0.16
CA SER A 191 7.63 -5.92 0.78
C SER A 191 7.21 -5.12 2.00
N VAL A 192 5.97 -5.33 2.44
CA VAL A 192 5.41 -4.84 3.70
C VAL A 192 5.37 -6.01 4.67
N ARG A 193 5.90 -5.84 5.88
CA ARG A 193 5.80 -6.81 6.96
C ARG A 193 5.06 -6.17 8.13
N PHE A 194 3.94 -6.77 8.55
CA PHE A 194 3.27 -6.42 9.79
C PHE A 194 3.96 -7.17 10.94
N LEU A 195 4.47 -6.41 11.91
CA LEU A 195 5.20 -6.91 13.07
C LEU A 195 4.28 -7.26 14.24
N GLN A 196 3.03 -6.82 14.17
CA GLN A 196 2.00 -7.02 15.17
C GLN A 196 0.71 -7.40 14.46
N GLU A 197 -0.14 -8.17 15.14
CA GLU A 197 -1.48 -8.44 14.66
C GLU A 197 -2.32 -7.16 14.71
N VAL A 198 -2.86 -6.81 13.55
CA VAL A 198 -3.77 -5.67 13.38
C VAL A 198 -5.09 -6.14 12.81
N GLU A 199 -6.12 -5.33 13.03
CA GLU A 199 -7.43 -5.57 12.44
C GLU A 199 -7.38 -5.39 10.91
N PRO A 200 -8.17 -6.16 10.14
CA PRO A 200 -8.13 -6.12 8.66
C PRO A 200 -8.32 -4.72 8.08
N LYS A 201 -9.23 -3.92 8.65
CA LYS A 201 -9.47 -2.55 8.19
C LYS A 201 -8.24 -1.64 8.39
N VAL A 202 -7.53 -1.83 9.51
CA VAL A 202 -6.28 -1.11 9.80
C VAL A 202 -5.18 -1.52 8.83
N GLU A 203 -5.10 -2.82 8.51
CA GLU A 203 -4.17 -3.37 7.53
C GLU A 203 -4.38 -2.74 6.14
N VAL A 204 -5.62 -2.78 5.63
CA VAL A 204 -5.97 -2.20 4.32
C VAL A 204 -5.75 -0.69 4.31
N MET A 205 -6.14 0.03 5.37
CA MET A 205 -5.86 1.46 5.49
C MET A 205 -4.35 1.73 5.46
N GLY A 206 -3.56 0.98 6.24
CA GLY A 206 -2.11 1.09 6.25
C GLY A 206 -1.49 0.85 4.88
N LEU A 207 -1.94 -0.18 4.15
CA LEU A 207 -1.51 -0.47 2.79
C LEU A 207 -1.89 0.66 1.82
N MET A 208 -3.11 1.19 1.89
CA MET A 208 -3.55 2.29 1.02
C MET A 208 -2.76 3.57 1.24
N VAL A 209 -2.49 3.92 2.50
CA VAL A 209 -1.65 5.06 2.84
C VAL A 209 -0.25 4.87 2.27
N LEU A 210 0.35 3.69 2.46
CA LEU A 210 1.67 3.36 1.91
C LEU A 210 1.70 3.48 0.37
N LEU A 211 0.70 2.93 -0.34
CA LEU A 211 0.60 3.05 -1.80
C LEU A 211 0.56 4.53 -2.23
N GLY A 212 -0.18 5.36 -1.49
CA GLY A 212 -0.20 6.81 -1.68
C GLY A 212 1.18 7.45 -1.55
N LEU A 213 1.97 7.04 -0.56
CA LEU A 213 3.34 7.51 -0.36
C LEU A 213 4.28 7.09 -1.48
N LEU A 214 4.20 5.81 -1.89
CA LEU A 214 5.02 5.29 -2.97
C LEU A 214 4.72 6.01 -4.29
N ASP A 215 3.45 6.27 -4.58
CA ASP A 215 3.07 7.01 -5.79
C ASP A 215 3.48 8.48 -5.72
N LYS A 216 3.33 9.14 -4.56
CA LYS A 216 3.82 10.52 -4.34
C LYS A 216 5.32 10.63 -4.54
N THR A 217 6.11 9.73 -3.94
CA THR A 217 7.56 9.69 -4.12
C THR A 217 7.94 9.41 -5.57
N ARG A 218 7.21 8.52 -6.27
CA ARG A 218 7.40 8.27 -7.71
C ARG A 218 7.13 9.52 -8.54
N ARG A 219 6.00 10.21 -8.34
CA ARG A 219 5.64 11.45 -9.05
C ARG A 219 6.67 12.54 -8.81
N TYR A 220 7.13 12.71 -7.56
CA TYR A 220 8.19 13.66 -7.21
C TYR A 220 9.50 13.34 -7.93
N MET A 221 9.98 12.09 -7.86
CA MET A 221 11.23 11.70 -8.54
C MET A 221 11.14 11.85 -10.06
N MET A 222 9.98 11.56 -10.68
CA MET A 222 9.77 11.82 -12.11
C MET A 222 9.79 13.31 -12.44
N SER A 223 9.22 14.16 -11.59
CA SER A 223 9.29 15.62 -11.76
C SER A 223 10.73 16.14 -11.65
N VAL A 224 11.49 15.64 -10.67
CA VAL A 224 12.91 15.98 -10.49
C VAL A 224 13.72 15.53 -11.70
N ALA A 225 13.54 14.29 -12.17
CA ALA A 225 14.23 13.78 -13.35
C ALA A 225 13.91 14.57 -14.63
N ARG A 226 12.67 15.05 -14.79
CA ARG A 226 12.29 15.94 -15.91
C ARG A 226 12.91 17.33 -15.78
N ALA A 227 12.99 17.88 -14.57
CA ALA A 227 13.59 19.20 -14.32
C ALA A 227 15.12 19.18 -14.41
N PHE A 228 15.75 18.04 -14.08
CA PHE A 228 17.20 17.83 -14.05
C PHE A 228 17.60 16.55 -14.79
N PRO A 229 17.48 16.52 -16.14
CA PRO A 229 17.70 15.30 -16.93
C PRO A 229 19.15 14.76 -16.93
N ASN A 230 20.13 15.55 -16.47
CA ASN A 230 21.57 15.24 -16.57
C ASN A 230 22.28 14.90 -15.24
N THR A 231 21.58 14.55 -14.17
CA THR A 231 22.23 14.21 -12.87
C THR A 231 22.63 12.74 -12.69
N ASN A 232 22.47 11.89 -13.70
CA ASN A 232 23.01 10.52 -13.70
C ASN A 232 24.40 10.47 -14.38
N GLY A 233 25.34 11.26 -13.86
CA GLY A 233 26.75 11.17 -14.20
C GLY A 233 27.57 10.88 -12.95
N TYR A 234 27.59 9.61 -12.52
CA TYR A 234 28.65 8.98 -11.73
C TYR A 234 28.73 7.50 -12.10
#